data_AF-A0A966JNE8-F1
#
_entry.id   AF-A0A966JNE8-F1
#
_cell.length_a   1.000
_cell.length_b   1.000
_cell.length_c   1.000
_cell.angle_alpha   90.00
_cell.angle_beta   90.00
_cell.angle_gamma   90.00
#
_symmetry.space_group_name_H-M   'P 1'
#
loop_
_entity.id
_entity.type
_entity.pdbx_description
1 polymer ?
#
loop_
_entity_poly.entity_id
_entity_poly.type
_entity_poly.pdbx_seq_one_letter_code
_entity_poly.pdbx_strand_id
1 'polypeptide(L)'
;MCDLGQARRRRLGSGNRGARGPRRDWASGERGPPHLGSPATHPRYRESLVRLLLVVNSFATSVNPRNTVQVHQYLARHHDVQVVETSERGHATRFATDAVTRGLDAVIAFGGDGTLNEVATGLAGSSVALGVLPGGSTNVFARSLGMANDPLLAVTQLTAGLDGGLVAPISLGEANGRYFTFHAGVGFDAEVVRQVERTFSFKRVVGQPLFAYAALKSWFVDYDRKFPHFSVSIDGRRIPNGFSAVVLNTNPYTYVGKRPIELSRAASLEKRLVVLVFRRLSTPLMVSTLWSAVRKGGATARRGLEIIEGVDEVVFDYPAPFGYQLDGDFIDETNTLTIRHRDEALQLITSGTFVQMPSMPQSMRVAMLAGSSQVQVLTARPCR
;
A
#
# COMPACT_ATOMS: atom_id res chain seq x y z
N MET A 1 7.94 17.99 -64.18
CA MET A 1 7.54 16.59 -64.44
C MET A 1 6.43 16.27 -63.45
N CYS A 2 5.22 16.72 -63.78
CA CYS A 2 4.14 15.95 -64.45
C CYS A 2 3.44 15.05 -63.41
N ASP A 3 2.30 15.36 -62.76
CA ASP A 3 1.05 16.08 -63.10
C ASP A 3 -0.14 15.13 -63.36
N LEU A 4 -1.32 15.56 -62.88
CA LEU A 4 -2.72 15.17 -63.19
C LEU A 4 -3.28 13.80 -62.71
N GLY A 5 -4.55 13.67 -62.27
CA GLY A 5 -5.72 14.57 -62.28
C GLY A 5 -6.79 14.09 -61.26
N GLN A 6 -7.58 14.98 -60.61
CA GLN A 6 -8.87 15.56 -61.06
C GLN A 6 -9.93 14.51 -61.46
N ALA A 7 -11.24 14.60 -61.23
CA ALA A 7 -12.21 15.49 -60.57
C ALA A 7 -13.58 14.75 -60.72
N ARG A 8 -14.64 14.97 -59.92
CA ARG A 8 -15.70 15.96 -60.24
C ARG A 8 -16.84 15.92 -59.21
N ARG A 9 -17.36 17.12 -58.95
CA ARG A 9 -18.64 17.49 -58.30
C ARG A 9 -19.83 17.42 -59.28
N ARG A 10 -21.06 17.32 -58.74
CA ARG A 10 -22.22 18.28 -58.87
C ARG A 10 -23.49 17.61 -58.26
N ARG A 11 -24.21 18.21 -57.29
CA ARG A 11 -25.34 19.21 -57.40
C ARG A 11 -26.53 18.62 -58.21
N LEU A 12 -27.82 18.76 -57.87
CA LEU A 12 -28.60 19.78 -57.16
C LEU A 12 -30.09 19.31 -57.06
N GLY A 13 -30.85 19.91 -56.14
CA GLY A 13 -32.28 20.26 -56.32
C GLY A 13 -33.26 19.53 -55.40
N SER A 14 -34.41 20.08 -55.00
CA SER A 14 -34.96 21.44 -54.89
C SER A 14 -36.43 21.31 -54.42
N GLY A 15 -36.93 22.23 -53.60
CA GLY A 15 -38.37 22.54 -53.44
C GLY A 15 -39.13 21.68 -52.41
N ASN A 16 -40.18 22.14 -51.74
CA ASN A 16 -40.97 23.35 -51.93
C ASN A 16 -41.76 23.71 -50.63
N ARG A 17 -42.30 24.92 -50.64
CA ARG A 17 -42.91 25.74 -49.59
C ARG A 17 -44.35 25.36 -49.20
N GLY A 18 -44.78 25.92 -48.07
CA GLY A 18 -46.14 26.43 -47.83
C GLY A 18 -46.81 25.83 -46.58
N ALA A 19 -47.63 26.51 -45.77
CA ALA A 19 -48.05 27.91 -45.65
C ALA A 19 -48.93 28.03 -44.39
N ARG A 20 -48.87 29.19 -43.71
CA ARG A 20 -49.93 29.97 -43.00
C ARG A 20 -50.87 29.29 -41.96
N GLY A 21 -51.01 29.97 -40.80
CA GLY A 21 -51.86 29.66 -39.61
C GLY A 21 -53.38 29.87 -39.79
N PRO A 22 -54.21 30.35 -38.81
CA PRO A 22 -53.93 30.87 -37.45
C PRO A 22 -54.87 30.38 -36.30
N ARG A 23 -54.56 30.82 -35.07
CA ARG A 23 -55.37 31.09 -33.84
C ARG A 23 -56.79 30.48 -33.66
N ARG A 24 -57.08 29.97 -32.45
CA ARG A 24 -58.14 30.49 -31.54
C ARG A 24 -58.14 29.86 -30.13
N ASP A 25 -58.41 30.71 -29.15
CA ASP A 25 -58.69 30.45 -27.73
C ASP A 25 -59.97 29.60 -27.50
N TRP A 26 -60.13 28.99 -26.31
CA TRP A 26 -61.20 29.27 -25.33
C TRP A 26 -61.20 28.25 -24.16
N ALA A 27 -60.99 28.79 -22.96
CA ALA A 27 -61.57 28.54 -21.62
C ALA A 27 -62.23 27.21 -21.18
N SER A 28 -62.23 27.10 -19.83
CA SER A 28 -63.00 26.23 -18.92
C SER A 28 -62.42 24.82 -18.75
N GLY A 29 -62.19 24.27 -17.55
CA GLY A 29 -62.65 24.65 -16.22
C GLY A 29 -63.40 23.47 -15.61
N GLU A 30 -62.68 22.46 -15.12
CA GLU A 30 -63.27 21.43 -14.24
C GLU A 30 -62.17 20.80 -13.36
N ARG A 31 -62.35 20.97 -12.04
CA ARG A 31 -61.51 20.37 -11.00
C ARG A 31 -62.00 18.94 -10.75
N GLY A 32 -61.24 17.95 -11.20
CA GLY A 32 -61.38 16.56 -10.77
C GLY A 32 -60.74 16.31 -9.39
N PRO A 33 -61.19 15.29 -8.63
CA PRO A 33 -60.71 15.01 -7.27
C PRO A 33 -59.25 14.53 -7.27
N PRO A 34 -58.51 14.67 -6.16
CA PRO A 34 -57.11 14.26 -6.11
C PRO A 34 -57.01 12.74 -6.20
N HIS A 35 -56.45 12.25 -7.31
CA HIS A 35 -56.01 10.87 -7.43
C HIS A 35 -54.89 10.61 -6.41
N LEU A 36 -55.07 9.55 -5.61
CA LEU A 36 -54.06 8.99 -4.74
C LEU A 36 -52.72 8.88 -5.48
N GLY A 37 -51.68 9.42 -4.85
CA GLY A 37 -50.34 9.49 -5.41
C GLY A 37 -49.89 8.14 -5.97
N SER A 38 -49.38 8.19 -7.20
CA SER A 38 -48.52 7.14 -7.73
C SER A 38 -47.39 6.87 -6.73
N PRO A 39 -46.99 5.60 -6.51
CA PRO A 39 -45.82 5.33 -5.69
C PRO A 39 -44.64 6.06 -6.32
N ALA A 40 -43.98 6.88 -5.52
CA ALA A 40 -42.79 7.61 -5.89
C ALA A 40 -41.86 6.66 -6.66
N THR A 41 -41.51 7.05 -7.88
CA THR A 41 -40.39 6.47 -8.61
C THR A 41 -39.17 6.63 -7.73
N HIS A 42 -38.80 5.56 -7.02
CA HIS A 42 -37.52 5.49 -6.34
C HIS A 42 -36.45 5.86 -7.38
N PRO A 43 -35.60 6.87 -7.13
CA PRO A 43 -34.48 7.12 -8.01
C PRO A 43 -33.66 5.84 -8.00
N ARG A 44 -33.56 5.18 -9.17
CA ARG A 44 -32.60 4.10 -9.36
C ARG A 44 -31.22 4.74 -9.26
N TYR A 45 -30.68 4.84 -8.05
CA TYR A 45 -29.24 4.80 -7.87
C TYR A 45 -28.83 3.42 -8.39
N ARG A 46 -28.45 3.34 -9.66
CA ARG A 46 -27.47 2.33 -10.04
C ARG A 46 -26.22 2.76 -9.28
N GLU A 47 -26.04 2.26 -8.07
CA GLU A 47 -24.69 2.16 -7.50
C GLU A 47 -23.88 1.42 -8.57
N SER A 48 -23.08 2.15 -9.33
CA SER A 48 -22.12 1.54 -10.22
C SER A 48 -21.17 0.75 -9.34
N LEU A 49 -21.21 -0.57 -9.46
CA LEU A 49 -20.31 -1.46 -8.73
C LEU A 49 -18.87 -0.98 -8.92
N VAL A 50 -18.12 -0.93 -7.83
CA VAL A 50 -16.68 -0.63 -7.87
C VAL A 50 -15.99 -1.73 -8.69
N ARG A 51 -15.19 -1.35 -9.67
CA ARG A 51 -14.45 -2.28 -10.55
C ARG A 51 -13.08 -2.55 -9.98
N LEU A 52 -12.85 -3.81 -9.62
CA LEU A 52 -11.68 -4.28 -8.92
C LEU A 52 -10.87 -5.24 -9.79
N LEU A 53 -9.54 -5.12 -9.73
CA LEU A 53 -8.63 -6.17 -10.17
C LEU A 53 -7.98 -6.83 -8.95
N LEU A 54 -8.30 -8.10 -8.71
CA LEU A 54 -7.64 -8.93 -7.71
C LEU A 54 -6.40 -9.58 -8.33
N VAL A 55 -5.22 -9.10 -7.94
CA VAL A 55 -3.92 -9.65 -8.36
C VAL A 55 -3.46 -10.68 -7.33
N VAL A 56 -3.38 -11.94 -7.73
CA VAL A 56 -3.08 -13.07 -6.85
C VAL A 56 -1.69 -13.62 -7.13
N ASN A 57 -0.85 -13.70 -6.10
CA ASN A 57 0.39 -14.46 -6.17
C ASN A 57 0.18 -15.86 -5.58
N SER A 58 -0.06 -16.85 -6.46
CA SER A 58 -0.27 -18.25 -6.08
C SER A 58 0.97 -18.93 -5.49
N PHE A 59 2.15 -18.31 -5.59
CA PHE A 59 3.39 -18.77 -4.96
C PHE A 59 3.61 -18.21 -3.55
N ALA A 60 2.78 -17.27 -3.10
CA ALA A 60 2.90 -16.69 -1.77
C ALA A 60 2.48 -17.71 -0.69
N THR A 61 3.17 -17.69 0.46
CA THR A 61 3.15 -18.77 1.46
C THR A 61 1.76 -19.17 1.95
N SER A 62 0.84 -18.21 2.14
CA SER A 62 -0.50 -18.46 2.67
C SER A 62 -1.60 -18.43 1.60
N VAL A 63 -1.28 -18.11 0.35
CA VAL A 63 -2.25 -18.11 -0.76
C VAL A 63 -2.46 -19.54 -1.25
N ASN A 64 -3.71 -19.93 -1.44
CA ASN A 64 -4.07 -21.23 -2.00
C ASN A 64 -5.41 -21.15 -2.76
N PRO A 65 -5.74 -22.12 -3.64
CA PRO A 65 -6.95 -22.05 -4.44
C PRO A 65 -8.24 -21.83 -3.63
N ARG A 66 -8.32 -22.43 -2.43
CA ARG A 66 -9.50 -22.31 -1.56
C ARG A 66 -9.69 -20.89 -1.05
N ASN A 67 -8.65 -20.26 -0.49
CA ASN A 67 -8.80 -18.91 0.02
C ASN A 67 -8.89 -17.87 -1.10
N THR A 68 -8.27 -18.10 -2.27
CA THR A 68 -8.47 -17.25 -3.46
C THR A 68 -9.94 -17.22 -3.89
N VAL A 69 -10.59 -18.39 -3.98
CA VAL A 69 -12.02 -18.47 -4.32
C VAL A 69 -12.87 -17.77 -3.26
N GLN A 70 -12.57 -17.96 -1.97
CA GLN A 70 -13.33 -17.33 -0.89
C GLN A 70 -13.17 -15.80 -0.88
N VAL A 71 -11.96 -15.28 -1.10
CA VAL A 71 -11.68 -13.84 -1.22
C VAL A 71 -12.43 -13.25 -2.41
N HIS A 72 -12.34 -13.89 -3.58
CA HIS A 72 -13.07 -13.46 -4.77
C HIS A 72 -14.59 -13.44 -4.52
N GLN A 73 -15.13 -14.52 -3.96
CA GLN A 73 -16.56 -14.60 -3.61
C GLN A 73 -17.00 -13.52 -2.62
N TYR A 74 -16.12 -13.10 -1.71
CA TYR A 74 -16.43 -12.06 -0.74
C TYR A 74 -16.48 -10.68 -1.42
N LEU A 75 -15.46 -10.34 -2.21
CA LEU A 75 -15.38 -9.07 -2.95
C LEU A 75 -16.49 -8.95 -4.01
N ALA A 76 -16.80 -10.04 -4.72
CA ALA A 76 -17.78 -10.05 -5.81
C ALA A 76 -19.24 -9.92 -5.35
N ARG A 77 -19.51 -9.85 -4.03
CA ARG A 77 -20.87 -9.61 -3.51
C ARG A 77 -21.38 -8.21 -3.82
N HIS A 78 -20.49 -7.23 -3.82
CA HIS A 78 -20.83 -5.81 -3.93
C HIS A 78 -20.02 -5.06 -5.00
N HIS A 79 -19.12 -5.76 -5.69
CA HIS A 79 -18.16 -5.18 -6.62
C HIS A 79 -18.03 -6.02 -7.90
N ASP A 80 -17.60 -5.39 -9.00
CA ASP A 80 -17.23 -6.09 -10.24
C ASP A 80 -15.75 -6.49 -10.15
N VAL A 81 -15.47 -7.79 -9.98
CA VAL A 81 -14.13 -8.28 -9.65
C VAL A 81 -13.55 -9.13 -10.77
N GLN A 82 -12.40 -8.73 -11.27
CA GLN A 82 -11.57 -9.53 -12.18
C GLN A 82 -10.40 -10.13 -11.40
N VAL A 83 -10.06 -11.39 -11.68
CA VAL A 83 -8.96 -12.08 -11.01
C VAL A 83 -7.86 -12.36 -12.03
N VAL A 84 -6.62 -12.02 -11.67
CA VAL A 84 -5.43 -12.37 -12.43
C VAL A 84 -4.40 -13.01 -11.51
N GLU A 85 -3.68 -14.01 -12.02
CA GLU A 85 -2.62 -14.69 -11.28
C GLU A 85 -1.24 -14.31 -11.84
N THR A 86 -0.29 -14.05 -10.94
CA THR A 86 1.10 -13.78 -11.33
C THR A 86 1.84 -15.09 -11.59
N SER A 87 2.61 -15.16 -12.69
CA SER A 87 3.47 -16.32 -12.98
C SER A 87 4.95 -16.04 -12.75
N GLU A 88 5.37 -14.77 -12.75
CA GLU A 88 6.76 -14.34 -12.58
C GLU A 88 6.85 -12.96 -11.92
N ARG A 89 8.07 -12.57 -11.51
CA ARG A 89 8.35 -11.22 -10.98
C ARG A 89 8.04 -10.15 -12.04
N GLY A 90 7.46 -9.04 -11.60
CA GLY A 90 7.05 -7.91 -12.44
C GLY A 90 5.66 -8.05 -13.07
N HIS A 91 5.02 -9.22 -12.97
CA HIS A 91 3.64 -9.39 -13.47
C HIS A 91 2.64 -8.52 -12.72
N ALA A 92 2.78 -8.39 -11.39
CA ALA A 92 1.83 -7.59 -10.63
C ALA A 92 1.93 -6.11 -11.00
N THR A 93 3.14 -5.60 -11.28
CA THR A 93 3.33 -4.24 -11.81
C THR A 93 2.66 -4.04 -13.17
N ARG A 94 2.79 -5.03 -14.08
CA ARG A 94 2.15 -4.98 -15.40
C ARG A 94 0.62 -4.96 -15.28
N PHE A 95 0.05 -5.82 -14.44
CA PHE A 95 -1.40 -5.87 -14.21
C PHE A 95 -1.93 -4.58 -13.56
N ALA A 96 -1.20 -4.02 -12.61
CA ALA A 96 -1.54 -2.73 -12.00
C ALA A 96 -1.50 -1.59 -13.04
N THR A 97 -0.49 -1.55 -13.90
CA THR A 97 -0.39 -0.55 -14.98
C THR A 97 -1.52 -0.68 -16.01
N ASP A 98 -1.90 -1.92 -16.35
CA ASP A 98 -3.08 -2.20 -17.19
C ASP A 98 -4.38 -1.71 -16.53
N ALA A 99 -4.55 -1.95 -15.24
CA ALA A 99 -5.70 -1.46 -14.48
C ALA A 99 -5.82 0.07 -14.50
N VAL A 100 -4.70 0.79 -14.39
CA VAL A 100 -4.65 2.26 -14.55
C VAL A 100 -5.09 2.67 -15.95
N THR A 101 -4.55 2.02 -16.98
CA THR A 101 -4.88 2.32 -18.39
C THR A 101 -6.36 2.09 -18.69
N ARG A 102 -6.96 1.07 -18.06
CA ARG A 102 -8.38 0.73 -18.17
C ARG A 102 -9.28 1.56 -17.26
N GLY A 103 -8.68 2.42 -16.44
CA GLY A 103 -9.38 3.26 -15.47
C GLY A 103 -10.23 2.45 -14.51
N LEU A 104 -9.69 1.36 -13.95
CA LEU A 104 -10.35 0.63 -12.86
C LEU A 104 -10.39 1.47 -11.59
N ASP A 105 -11.24 1.09 -10.64
CA ASP A 105 -11.43 1.89 -9.42
C ASP A 105 -10.40 1.48 -8.35
N ALA A 106 -10.06 0.19 -8.26
CA ALA A 106 -8.98 -0.28 -7.39
C ALA A 106 -8.31 -1.59 -7.86
N VAL A 107 -7.09 -1.82 -7.37
CA VAL A 107 -6.37 -3.09 -7.51
C VAL A 107 -6.08 -3.65 -6.13
N ILE A 108 -6.47 -4.90 -5.91
CA ILE A 108 -6.29 -5.62 -4.65
C ILE A 108 -5.08 -6.55 -4.80
N ALA A 109 -4.00 -6.27 -4.08
CA ALA A 109 -2.83 -7.14 -4.02
C ALA A 109 -3.06 -8.26 -3.01
N PHE A 110 -3.18 -9.51 -3.47
CA PHE A 110 -3.27 -10.69 -2.62
C PHE A 110 -1.99 -11.53 -2.73
N GLY A 111 -1.06 -11.28 -1.80
CA GLY A 111 0.28 -11.85 -1.84
C GLY A 111 1.16 -11.38 -0.69
N GLY A 112 2.47 -11.64 -0.78
CA GLY A 112 3.44 -11.12 0.18
C GLY A 112 3.82 -9.67 -0.08
N ASP A 113 4.74 -9.14 0.75
CA ASP A 113 5.22 -7.76 0.67
C ASP A 113 5.78 -7.41 -0.73
N GLY A 114 6.50 -8.31 -1.40
CA GLY A 114 7.00 -8.09 -2.76
C GLY A 114 5.88 -7.96 -3.82
N THR A 115 4.83 -8.78 -3.76
CA THR A 115 3.67 -8.64 -4.66
C THR A 115 2.96 -7.31 -4.45
N LEU A 116 2.85 -6.89 -3.19
CA LEU A 116 2.29 -5.59 -2.84
C LEU A 116 3.14 -4.45 -3.40
N ASN A 117 4.46 -4.51 -3.23
CA ASN A 117 5.38 -3.52 -3.78
C ASN A 117 5.26 -3.41 -5.31
N GLU A 118 5.14 -4.54 -6.01
CA GLU A 118 4.93 -4.56 -7.46
C GLU A 118 3.63 -3.87 -7.87
N VAL A 119 2.51 -4.13 -7.18
CA VAL A 119 1.24 -3.45 -7.44
C VAL A 119 1.37 -1.95 -7.12
N ALA A 120 1.91 -1.59 -5.95
CA ALA A 120 2.11 -0.20 -5.55
C ALA A 120 2.95 0.57 -6.58
N THR A 121 4.00 -0.06 -7.11
CA THR A 121 4.84 0.50 -8.19
C THR A 121 4.03 0.77 -9.46
N GLY A 122 3.17 -0.16 -9.87
CA GLY A 122 2.35 0.01 -11.08
C GLY A 122 1.20 1.02 -10.93
N LEU A 123 0.81 1.31 -9.68
CA LEU A 123 -0.23 2.28 -9.35
C LEU A 123 0.31 3.66 -8.98
N ALA A 124 1.61 3.81 -8.75
CA ALA A 124 2.22 5.05 -8.27
C ALA A 124 1.88 6.23 -9.20
N GLY A 125 1.43 7.34 -8.61
CA GLY A 125 1.00 8.55 -9.32
C GLY A 125 -0.37 8.46 -9.99
N SER A 126 -1.10 7.33 -9.86
CA SER A 126 -2.45 7.17 -10.40
C SER A 126 -3.54 7.39 -9.34
N SER A 127 -4.79 7.56 -9.80
CA SER A 127 -5.97 7.64 -8.93
C SER A 127 -6.56 6.27 -8.56
N VAL A 128 -6.02 5.17 -9.10
CA VAL A 128 -6.52 3.81 -8.84
C VAL A 128 -6.06 3.39 -7.45
N ALA A 129 -7.01 2.99 -6.60
CA ALA A 129 -6.69 2.69 -5.21
C ALA A 129 -6.04 1.31 -5.05
N LEU A 130 -5.08 1.20 -4.12
CA LEU A 130 -4.48 -0.04 -3.67
C LEU A 130 -5.32 -0.62 -2.52
N GLY A 131 -5.73 -1.88 -2.65
CA GLY A 131 -6.18 -2.71 -1.53
C GLY A 131 -5.16 -3.80 -1.22
N VAL A 132 -5.10 -4.21 0.04
CA VAL A 132 -4.06 -5.13 0.52
C VAL A 132 -4.68 -6.35 1.19
N LEU A 133 -4.28 -7.54 0.76
CA LEU A 133 -4.59 -8.81 1.40
C LEU A 133 -3.31 -9.60 1.68
N PRO A 134 -3.10 -10.08 2.91
CA PRO A 134 -1.89 -10.80 3.30
C PRO A 134 -1.85 -12.19 2.66
N GLY A 135 -0.80 -12.47 1.92
CA GLY A 135 -0.53 -13.77 1.30
C GLY A 135 0.86 -14.33 1.61
N GLY A 136 1.72 -13.52 2.24
CA GLY A 136 3.11 -13.85 2.56
C GLY A 136 3.33 -14.31 4.00
N SER A 137 4.60 -14.55 4.33
CA SER A 137 5.03 -14.98 5.66
C SER A 137 5.08 -13.86 6.71
N THR A 138 5.47 -12.65 6.31
CA THR A 138 5.66 -11.53 7.25
C THR A 138 4.53 -10.50 7.13
N ASN A 139 4.18 -10.11 5.91
CA ASN A 139 3.14 -9.13 5.58
C ASN A 139 3.33 -7.82 6.34
N VAL A 140 4.57 -7.28 6.32
CA VAL A 140 4.96 -6.08 7.08
C VAL A 140 4.01 -4.94 6.76
N PHE A 141 3.76 -4.65 5.48
CA PHE A 141 2.94 -3.52 5.10
C PHE A 141 1.49 -3.72 5.53
N ALA A 142 0.86 -4.85 5.18
CA ALA A 142 -0.52 -5.15 5.58
C ALA A 142 -0.73 -5.04 7.11
N ARG A 143 0.21 -5.57 7.89
CA ARG A 143 0.15 -5.52 9.35
C ARG A 143 0.38 -4.12 9.91
N SER A 144 1.21 -3.30 9.25
CA SER A 144 1.41 -1.90 9.62
C SER A 144 0.11 -1.11 9.48
N LEU A 145 -0.76 -1.50 8.53
CA LEU A 145 -2.11 -0.95 8.36
C LEU A 145 -3.14 -1.50 9.37
N GLY A 146 -2.75 -2.40 10.26
CA GLY A 146 -3.66 -3.06 11.20
C GLY A 146 -4.52 -4.17 10.59
N MET A 147 -4.18 -4.64 9.38
CA MET A 147 -4.88 -5.76 8.76
C MET A 147 -4.59 -7.07 9.52
N ALA A 148 -5.61 -7.91 9.66
CA ALA A 148 -5.45 -9.27 10.15
C ALA A 148 -4.51 -10.03 9.21
N ASN A 149 -3.69 -10.94 9.74
CA ASN A 149 -2.84 -11.81 8.93
C ASN A 149 -3.60 -12.95 8.24
N ASP A 150 -4.82 -13.24 8.70
CA ASP A 150 -5.69 -14.21 8.05
C ASP A 150 -6.39 -13.56 6.85
N PRO A 151 -6.28 -14.11 5.63
CA PRO A 151 -6.86 -13.52 4.42
C PRO A 151 -8.37 -13.30 4.48
N LEU A 152 -9.12 -14.18 5.17
CA LEU A 152 -10.59 -14.09 5.23
C LEU A 152 -11.05 -13.01 6.22
N LEU A 153 -10.31 -12.82 7.31
CA LEU A 153 -10.51 -11.67 8.19
C LEU A 153 -10.09 -10.37 7.48
N ALA A 154 -8.96 -10.38 6.77
CA ALA A 154 -8.46 -9.21 6.04
C ALA A 154 -9.42 -8.76 4.93
N VAL A 155 -10.02 -9.69 4.17
CA VAL A 155 -10.99 -9.30 3.12
C VAL A 155 -12.25 -8.68 3.71
N THR A 156 -12.66 -9.11 4.91
CA THR A 156 -13.77 -8.46 5.64
C THR A 156 -13.42 -7.02 5.99
N GLN A 157 -12.21 -6.77 6.50
CA GLN A 157 -11.73 -5.41 6.81
C GLN A 157 -11.60 -4.52 5.56
N LEU A 158 -11.05 -5.08 4.48
CA LEU A 158 -10.86 -4.39 3.21
C LEU A 158 -12.19 -4.00 2.57
N THR A 159 -13.15 -4.92 2.56
CA THR A 159 -14.48 -4.67 1.96
C THR A 159 -15.22 -3.59 2.73
N ALA A 160 -15.14 -3.58 4.06
CA ALA A 160 -15.71 -2.48 4.85
C ALA A 160 -15.09 -1.11 4.50
N GLY A 161 -13.79 -1.08 4.15
CA GLY A 161 -13.12 0.12 3.64
C GLY A 161 -13.60 0.53 2.26
N LEU A 162 -13.70 -0.42 1.33
CA LEU A 162 -14.24 -0.23 -0.01
C LEU A 162 -15.67 0.31 0.00
N ASP A 163 -16.57 -0.35 0.72
CA ASP A 163 -17.99 0.03 0.84
C ASP A 163 -18.16 1.40 1.50
N GLY A 164 -17.27 1.75 2.42
CA GLY A 164 -17.24 3.06 3.08
C GLY A 164 -16.58 4.16 2.25
N GLY A 165 -16.01 3.86 1.08
CA GLY A 165 -15.23 4.81 0.28
C GLY A 165 -14.00 5.34 1.01
N LEU A 166 -13.43 4.54 1.93
CA LEU A 166 -12.32 4.95 2.79
C LEU A 166 -10.98 4.84 2.05
N VAL A 167 -10.69 5.84 1.23
CA VAL A 167 -9.43 5.95 0.48
C VAL A 167 -8.64 7.13 1.03
N ALA A 168 -7.35 6.90 1.32
CA ALA A 168 -6.43 7.93 1.78
C ALA A 168 -5.20 7.99 0.86
N PRO A 169 -4.72 9.19 0.49
CA PRO A 169 -3.42 9.32 -0.16
C PRO A 169 -2.32 8.93 0.82
N ILE A 170 -1.33 8.19 0.33
CA ILE A 170 -0.15 7.81 1.09
C ILE A 170 1.12 8.10 0.28
N SER A 171 2.20 8.32 1.00
CA SER A 171 3.53 8.51 0.44
C SER A 171 4.25 7.19 0.21
N LEU A 172 5.16 7.21 -0.76
CA LEU A 172 6.12 6.13 -1.03
C LEU A 172 7.54 6.65 -0.89
N GLY A 173 8.48 5.75 -0.64
CA GLY A 173 9.88 6.01 -0.87
C GLY A 173 10.28 5.59 -2.28
N GLU A 174 11.23 6.29 -2.91
CA GLU A 174 11.78 5.92 -4.22
C GLU A 174 13.30 5.88 -4.14
N ALA A 175 13.90 4.75 -4.52
CA ALA A 175 15.34 4.55 -4.59
C ALA A 175 15.75 4.27 -6.04
N ASN A 176 16.54 5.16 -6.65
CA ASN A 176 16.98 5.05 -8.05
C ASN A 176 15.84 4.65 -9.03
N GLY A 177 14.66 5.27 -8.91
CA GLY A 177 13.50 5.00 -9.77
C GLY A 177 12.65 3.79 -9.37
N ARG A 178 12.96 3.09 -8.27
CA ARG A 178 12.15 1.97 -7.74
C ARG A 178 11.47 2.37 -6.45
N TYR A 179 10.18 2.08 -6.33
CA TYR A 179 9.41 2.40 -5.13
C TYR A 179 9.62 1.37 -4.01
N PHE A 180 9.50 1.84 -2.77
CA PHE A 180 9.36 1.02 -1.58
C PHE A 180 8.25 1.58 -0.68
N THR A 181 7.60 0.68 0.03
CA THR A 181 6.35 0.96 0.76
C THR A 181 6.59 1.12 2.25
N PHE A 182 7.57 0.42 2.84
CA PHE A 182 7.83 0.51 4.28
C PHE A 182 9.27 0.85 4.64
N HIS A 183 10.29 0.24 4.03
CA HIS A 183 11.66 0.69 4.25
C HIS A 183 12.65 0.31 3.14
N ALA A 184 13.75 1.06 3.10
CA ALA A 184 14.96 0.71 2.37
C ALA A 184 16.11 0.49 3.35
N GLY A 185 17.02 -0.41 3.01
CA GLY A 185 18.21 -0.74 3.79
C GLY A 185 19.48 -0.60 2.97
N VAL A 186 20.55 -0.09 3.58
CA VAL A 186 21.85 0.13 2.92
C VAL A 186 22.96 -0.48 3.77
N GLY A 187 23.91 -1.16 3.14
CA GLY A 187 25.04 -1.78 3.83
C GLY A 187 24.62 -3.04 4.59
N PHE A 188 24.84 -3.10 5.90
CA PHE A 188 24.64 -4.32 6.70
C PHE A 188 23.21 -4.85 6.58
N ASP A 189 22.22 -3.96 6.59
CA ASP A 189 20.82 -4.33 6.46
C ASP A 189 20.55 -5.07 5.14
N ALA A 190 21.07 -4.54 4.03
CA ALA A 190 20.98 -5.16 2.71
C ALA A 190 21.76 -6.48 2.62
N GLU A 191 22.92 -6.56 3.26
CA GLU A 191 23.70 -7.80 3.31
C GLU A 191 22.92 -8.93 4.00
N VAL A 192 22.22 -8.63 5.10
CA VAL A 192 21.37 -9.62 5.78
C VAL A 192 20.29 -10.15 4.85
N VAL A 193 19.61 -9.26 4.10
CA VAL A 193 18.59 -9.66 3.12
C VAL A 193 19.20 -10.51 2.02
N ARG A 194 20.33 -10.10 1.45
CA ARG A 194 21.06 -10.84 0.40
C ARG A 194 21.39 -12.27 0.85
N GLN A 195 21.77 -12.46 2.11
CA GLN A 195 22.04 -13.79 2.64
C GLN A 195 20.81 -14.66 2.80
N VAL A 196 19.70 -14.08 3.25
CA VAL A 196 18.41 -14.79 3.33
C VAL A 196 18.05 -15.32 1.95
N GLU A 197 18.12 -14.46 0.93
CA GLU A 197 17.81 -14.84 -0.46
C GLU A 197 18.74 -15.93 -1.01
N ARG A 198 20.06 -15.79 -0.84
CA ARG A 198 21.06 -16.76 -1.34
C ARG A 198 20.96 -18.12 -0.67
N THR A 199 20.70 -18.14 0.64
CA THR A 199 20.75 -19.39 1.40
C THR A 199 19.52 -20.26 1.14
N PHE A 200 18.38 -19.67 0.77
CA PHE A 200 17.12 -20.41 0.72
C PHE A 200 16.20 -20.08 -0.45
N SER A 201 16.76 -19.73 -1.62
CA SER A 201 16.01 -19.57 -2.88
C SER A 201 15.10 -20.79 -3.21
N PHE A 202 15.33 -21.94 -2.56
CA PHE A 202 14.59 -23.20 -2.73
C PHE A 202 13.79 -23.72 -1.51
N LYS A 203 13.85 -23.13 -0.31
CA LYS A 203 13.08 -23.62 0.86
C LYS A 203 12.10 -22.57 1.38
N ARG A 204 10.87 -22.58 0.84
CA ARG A 204 9.73 -21.68 1.14
C ARG A 204 9.14 -21.77 2.56
N VAL A 205 9.76 -22.50 3.50
CA VAL A 205 9.12 -22.89 4.78
C VAL A 205 9.91 -22.46 6.03
N VAL A 206 10.84 -21.49 5.95
CA VAL A 206 11.61 -21.09 7.14
C VAL A 206 11.49 -19.58 7.37
N GLY A 207 10.52 -19.20 8.22
CA GLY A 207 10.20 -17.81 8.54
C GLY A 207 11.24 -17.12 9.44
N GLN A 208 10.76 -16.42 10.48
CA GLN A 208 11.53 -15.58 11.42
C GLN A 208 12.89 -16.11 11.94
N PRO A 209 13.07 -17.42 12.22
CA PRO A 209 14.37 -17.96 12.64
C PRO A 209 15.46 -17.83 11.57
N LEU A 210 15.08 -17.79 10.28
CA LEU A 210 16.01 -17.63 9.18
C LEU A 210 16.59 -16.21 9.13
N PHE A 211 15.76 -15.18 9.26
CA PHE A 211 16.23 -13.81 9.36
C PHE A 211 17.18 -13.63 10.54
N ALA A 212 16.89 -14.25 11.69
CA ALA A 212 17.79 -14.24 12.83
C ALA A 212 19.13 -14.95 12.55
N TYR A 213 19.12 -16.11 11.88
CA TYR A 213 20.33 -16.82 11.48
C TYR A 213 21.15 -16.03 10.46
N ALA A 214 20.52 -15.50 9.41
CA ALA A 214 21.17 -14.69 8.39
C ALA A 214 21.76 -13.42 8.98
N ALA A 215 21.04 -12.75 9.89
CA ALA A 215 21.56 -11.61 10.64
C ALA A 215 22.80 -12.01 11.45
N LEU A 216 22.77 -13.16 12.13
CA LEU A 216 23.90 -13.66 12.90
C LEU A 216 25.10 -14.04 12.02
N LYS A 217 24.86 -14.68 10.88
CA LYS A 217 25.90 -15.07 9.93
C LYS A 217 26.55 -13.85 9.28
N SER A 218 25.73 -12.93 8.75
CA SER A 218 26.20 -11.63 8.22
C SER A 218 27.04 -10.88 9.24
N TRP A 219 26.60 -10.91 10.50
CA TRP A 219 27.27 -10.26 11.62
C TRP A 219 28.67 -10.80 11.93
N PHE A 220 28.87 -12.12 11.78
CA PHE A 220 30.10 -12.79 12.17
C PHE A 220 31.05 -13.12 11.02
N VAL A 221 30.56 -13.23 9.79
CA VAL A 221 31.33 -13.82 8.68
C VAL A 221 31.44 -12.90 7.48
N ASP A 222 30.33 -12.35 7.02
CA ASP A 222 30.23 -11.90 5.62
C ASP A 222 30.13 -10.38 5.45
N TYR A 223 29.95 -9.61 6.54
CA TYR A 223 29.92 -8.16 6.48
C TYR A 223 31.15 -7.53 7.12
N ASP A 224 31.84 -6.67 6.37
CA ASP A 224 32.94 -5.89 6.92
C ASP A 224 32.41 -4.82 7.89
N ARG A 225 32.74 -5.04 9.16
CA ARG A 225 32.36 -4.18 10.29
C ARG A 225 33.52 -3.30 10.76
N LYS A 226 34.68 -3.40 10.10
CA LYS A 226 35.90 -2.67 10.43
C LYS A 226 36.01 -1.40 9.60
N PHE A 227 35.62 -1.44 8.33
CA PHE A 227 35.66 -0.29 7.45
C PHE A 227 34.26 0.21 7.08
N PRO A 228 34.03 1.54 7.05
CA PRO A 228 32.75 2.09 6.61
C PRO A 228 32.56 1.89 5.11
N HIS A 229 31.31 1.84 4.67
CA HIS A 229 30.94 1.51 3.29
C HIS A 229 30.24 2.64 2.55
N PHE A 230 29.91 3.77 3.22
CA PHE A 230 29.31 4.93 2.58
C PHE A 230 29.37 6.19 3.43
N SER A 231 29.19 7.33 2.79
CA SER A 231 28.79 8.59 3.41
C SER A 231 27.33 8.87 3.09
N VAL A 232 26.66 9.63 3.96
CA VAL A 232 25.25 10.01 3.80
C VAL A 232 25.15 11.53 3.72
N SER A 233 24.43 12.05 2.74
CA SER A 233 24.19 13.49 2.56
C SER A 233 22.69 13.76 2.65
N ILE A 234 22.28 14.60 3.60
CA ILE A 234 20.88 15.01 3.85
C ILE A 234 20.88 16.49 4.18
N ASP A 235 20.07 17.30 3.50
CA ASP A 235 19.90 18.74 3.75
C ASP A 235 21.24 19.51 3.87
N GLY A 236 22.20 19.19 3.01
CA GLY A 236 23.55 19.76 3.02
C GLY A 236 24.47 19.28 4.15
N ARG A 237 23.97 18.47 5.10
CA ARG A 237 24.77 17.81 6.14
C ARG A 237 25.35 16.51 5.59
N ARG A 238 26.67 16.38 5.66
CA ARG A 238 27.37 15.12 5.35
C ARG A 238 27.69 14.33 6.62
N ILE A 239 27.32 13.06 6.64
CA ILE A 239 27.55 12.10 7.71
C ILE A 239 28.51 11.03 7.19
N PRO A 240 29.81 11.11 7.54
CA PRO A 240 30.77 10.14 7.08
C PRO A 240 30.75 8.86 7.94
N ASN A 241 31.37 7.82 7.38
CA ASN A 241 31.63 6.54 8.02
C ASN A 241 30.37 5.73 8.35
N GLY A 242 29.43 5.66 7.40
CA GLY A 242 28.25 4.81 7.50
C GLY A 242 28.60 3.33 7.30
N PHE A 243 28.07 2.48 8.19
CA PHE A 243 28.19 1.03 8.10
C PHE A 243 26.84 0.36 7.80
N SER A 244 25.75 0.96 8.24
CA SER A 244 24.40 0.49 7.94
C SER A 244 23.46 1.68 7.99
N ALA A 245 22.46 1.70 7.13
CA ALA A 245 21.40 2.68 7.21
C ALA A 245 20.05 2.03 6.93
N VAL A 246 19.03 2.56 7.60
CA VAL A 246 17.63 2.20 7.36
C VAL A 246 16.88 3.48 7.08
N VAL A 247 16.18 3.52 5.96
CA VAL A 247 15.31 4.63 5.55
C VAL A 247 13.87 4.15 5.64
N LEU A 248 13.12 4.69 6.60
CA LEU A 248 11.75 4.30 6.88
C LEU A 248 10.76 5.20 6.14
N ASN A 249 9.83 4.58 5.41
CA ASN A 249 8.62 5.23 4.89
C ASN A 249 7.44 5.06 5.86
N THR A 250 7.40 3.94 6.59
CA THR A 250 6.42 3.73 7.66
C THR A 250 7.02 2.98 8.84
N ASN A 251 6.23 2.79 9.89
CA ASN A 251 6.57 2.04 11.08
C ASN A 251 5.42 1.06 11.38
N PRO A 252 5.69 -0.18 11.84
CA PRO A 252 6.99 -0.73 12.25
C PRO A 252 7.95 -1.06 11.11
N TYR A 253 9.24 -1.14 11.43
CA TYR A 253 10.30 -1.56 10.50
C TYR A 253 10.10 -3.01 10.05
N THR A 254 9.75 -3.89 11.00
CA THR A 254 9.42 -5.30 10.73
C THR A 254 8.66 -5.92 11.90
N TYR A 255 8.38 -7.23 11.83
CA TYR A 255 7.77 -7.99 12.91
C TYR A 255 8.58 -9.23 13.24
N VAL A 256 8.65 -9.57 14.54
CA VAL A 256 9.12 -10.87 15.04
C VAL A 256 7.93 -11.62 15.63
N GLY A 257 7.42 -12.57 14.85
CA GLY A 257 6.13 -13.23 15.14
C GLY A 257 5.01 -12.18 15.18
N LYS A 258 4.32 -12.07 16.31
CA LYS A 258 3.26 -11.07 16.53
C LYS A 258 3.78 -9.69 16.99
N ARG A 259 5.06 -9.58 17.39
CA ARG A 259 5.60 -8.36 17.99
C ARG A 259 6.16 -7.41 16.91
N PRO A 260 5.75 -6.14 16.87
CA PRO A 260 6.37 -5.15 16.00
C PRO A 260 7.78 -4.77 16.50
N ILE A 261 8.67 -4.46 15.56
CA ILE A 261 9.95 -3.80 15.83
C ILE A 261 9.83 -2.37 15.31
N GLU A 262 9.77 -1.41 16.22
CA GLU A 262 9.57 0.00 15.88
C GLU A 262 10.88 0.76 15.98
N LEU A 263 11.42 1.22 14.84
CA LEU A 263 12.69 1.94 14.83
C LEU A 263 12.50 3.44 15.06
N SER A 264 11.40 4.03 14.60
CA SER A 264 11.04 5.41 14.92
C SER A 264 9.53 5.62 14.83
N ARG A 265 8.96 6.33 15.82
CA ARG A 265 7.54 6.72 15.82
C ARG A 265 7.24 7.87 14.87
N ALA A 266 8.27 8.56 14.38
CA ALA A 266 8.11 9.66 13.45
C ALA A 266 7.77 9.17 12.03
N ALA A 267 8.11 7.91 11.70
CA ALA A 267 7.81 7.33 10.39
C ALA A 267 6.33 6.91 10.31
N SER A 268 5.65 7.39 9.28
CA SER A 268 4.27 7.04 8.92
C SER A 268 4.06 7.33 7.44
N LEU A 269 3.11 6.65 6.81
CA LEU A 269 2.82 6.79 5.38
C LEU A 269 2.39 8.20 4.94
N GLU A 270 1.98 9.07 5.86
CA GLU A 270 1.60 10.47 5.61
C GLU A 270 2.74 11.46 5.84
N LYS A 271 3.92 10.99 6.26
CA LYS A 271 5.05 11.82 6.63
C LYS A 271 6.26 11.52 5.76
N ARG A 272 7.19 12.47 5.76
CA ARG A 272 8.51 12.34 5.14
C ARG A 272 9.32 11.22 5.79
N LEU A 273 10.39 10.82 5.09
CA LEU A 273 11.22 9.70 5.48
C LEU A 273 11.94 9.94 6.81
N VAL A 274 12.21 8.83 7.53
CA VAL A 274 13.10 8.82 8.69
C VAL A 274 14.33 8.00 8.36
N VAL A 275 15.52 8.61 8.50
CA VAL A 275 16.80 7.97 8.18
C VAL A 275 17.56 7.67 9.46
N LEU A 276 17.88 6.40 9.67
CA LEU A 276 18.75 5.93 10.74
C LEU A 276 20.11 5.55 10.14
N VAL A 277 21.20 6.14 10.64
CA VAL A 277 22.57 5.85 10.17
C VAL A 277 23.42 5.30 11.30
N PHE A 278 23.82 4.05 11.16
CA PHE A 278 24.78 3.40 12.05
C PHE A 278 26.20 3.73 11.59
N ARG A 279 26.90 4.53 12.39
CA ARG A 279 28.31 4.92 12.16
C ARG A 279 29.31 3.97 12.85
N ARG A 280 28.81 2.91 13.46
CA ARG A 280 29.56 1.79 14.02
C ARG A 280 28.63 0.59 14.14
N LEU A 281 29.16 -0.62 13.93
CA LEU A 281 28.42 -1.87 14.16
C LEU A 281 28.97 -2.60 15.38
N SER A 282 28.76 -2.03 16.58
CA SER A 282 29.12 -2.70 17.83
C SER A 282 27.94 -3.49 18.41
N THR A 283 28.20 -4.66 18.99
CA THR A 283 27.17 -5.51 19.60
C THR A 283 26.32 -4.76 20.63
N PRO A 284 26.91 -3.96 21.56
CA PRO A 284 26.11 -3.22 22.53
C PRO A 284 25.17 -2.21 21.87
N LEU A 285 25.60 -1.55 20.79
CA LEU A 285 24.75 -0.59 20.07
C LEU A 285 23.57 -1.30 19.40
N MET A 286 23.83 -2.41 18.70
CA MET A 286 22.77 -3.14 18.01
C MET A 286 21.76 -3.74 18.98
N VAL A 287 22.24 -4.42 20.02
CA VAL A 287 21.38 -5.03 21.05
C VAL A 287 20.52 -3.97 21.74
N SER A 288 21.13 -2.85 22.15
CA SER A 288 20.38 -1.79 22.81
C SER A 288 19.44 -1.03 21.87
N THR A 289 19.71 -1.01 20.56
CA THR A 289 18.81 -0.43 19.54
C THR A 289 17.61 -1.32 19.34
N LEU A 290 17.83 -2.62 19.15
CA LEU A 290 16.76 -3.61 19.07
C LEU A 290 15.91 -3.64 20.35
N TRP A 291 16.54 -3.57 21.52
CA TRP A 291 15.83 -3.54 22.80
C TRP A 291 14.96 -2.29 22.96
N SER A 292 15.46 -1.13 22.51
CA SER A 292 14.67 0.11 22.50
C SER A 292 13.53 0.04 21.48
N ALA A 293 13.79 -0.53 20.31
CA ALA A 293 12.78 -0.71 19.27
C ALA A 293 11.61 -1.61 19.70
N VAL A 294 11.90 -2.64 20.50
CA VAL A 294 10.87 -3.57 21.00
C VAL A 294 10.15 -3.05 22.25
N ARG A 295 10.86 -2.40 23.19
CA ARG A 295 10.27 -2.02 24.49
C ARG A 295 9.81 -0.57 24.59
N LYS A 296 10.52 0.34 23.93
CA LYS A 296 10.26 1.77 23.97
C LYS A 296 9.50 2.26 22.74
N GLY A 297 9.32 1.39 21.75
CA GLY A 297 8.65 1.70 20.48
C GLY A 297 9.42 2.70 19.62
N GLY A 298 10.76 2.71 19.71
CA GLY A 298 11.62 3.61 18.96
C GLY A 298 13.08 3.50 19.37
N ALA A 299 13.98 3.64 18.40
CA ALA A 299 15.40 3.83 18.66
C ALA A 299 15.67 5.26 19.17
N THR A 300 16.76 5.42 19.92
CA THR A 300 17.18 6.74 20.43
C THR A 300 18.54 7.07 19.83
N ALA A 301 18.66 8.28 19.28
CA ALA A 301 19.92 8.81 18.78
C ALA A 301 20.97 8.80 19.90
N ARG A 302 22.20 8.42 19.55
CA ARG A 302 23.33 8.32 20.48
C ARG A 302 24.63 8.18 19.71
N ARG A 303 25.76 8.20 20.41
CA ARG A 303 27.07 7.99 19.77
C ARG A 303 27.05 6.73 18.88
N GLY A 304 27.26 6.93 17.58
CA GLY A 304 27.29 5.86 16.58
C GLY A 304 25.94 5.50 15.93
N LEU A 305 24.84 6.14 16.32
CA LEU A 305 23.53 6.04 15.68
C LEU A 305 22.93 7.44 15.53
N GLU A 306 22.91 7.94 14.30
CA GLU A 306 22.19 9.17 13.93
C GLU A 306 20.75 8.79 13.55
N ILE A 307 19.77 9.61 13.93
CA ILE A 307 18.38 9.49 13.51
C ILE A 307 17.96 10.87 13.00
N ILE A 308 17.45 10.93 11.78
CA ILE A 308 17.11 12.16 11.09
C ILE A 308 15.69 11.98 10.57
N GLU A 309 14.80 12.89 10.96
CA GLU A 309 13.38 12.85 10.64
C GLU A 309 13.06 13.95 9.63
N GLY A 310 11.97 13.80 8.87
CA GLY A 310 11.54 14.87 7.96
C GLY A 310 12.30 14.92 6.63
N VAL A 311 12.91 13.82 6.20
CA VAL A 311 13.83 13.78 5.05
C VAL A 311 13.09 13.65 3.73
N ASP A 312 13.28 14.63 2.83
CA ASP A 312 12.77 14.58 1.45
C ASP A 312 13.70 13.79 0.52
N GLU A 313 15.02 13.96 0.69
CA GLU A 313 16.03 13.30 -0.11
C GLU A 313 17.23 12.91 0.76
N VAL A 314 17.74 11.70 0.54
CA VAL A 314 19.01 11.23 1.09
C VAL A 314 19.86 10.62 -0.01
N VAL A 315 21.12 11.03 -0.06
CA VAL A 315 22.11 10.51 -0.99
C VAL A 315 23.16 9.72 -0.22
N PHE A 316 23.42 8.50 -0.66
CA PHE A 316 24.52 7.66 -0.20
C PHE A 316 25.59 7.63 -1.29
N ASP A 317 26.85 7.86 -0.91
CA ASP A 317 27.99 7.85 -1.83
C ASP A 317 29.19 7.10 -1.24
N TYR A 318 29.88 6.33 -2.09
CA TYR A 318 31.17 5.71 -1.73
C TYR A 318 32.01 5.30 -2.95
N PRO A 319 33.36 5.34 -2.85
CA PRO A 319 34.24 4.89 -3.93
C PRO A 319 34.15 3.40 -4.26
N ALA A 320 33.79 2.55 -3.29
CA ALA A 320 33.52 1.13 -3.49
C ALA A 320 32.01 0.86 -3.50
N PRO A 321 31.52 -0.15 -4.24
CA PRO A 321 30.11 -0.47 -4.29
C PRO A 321 29.61 -0.98 -2.93
N PHE A 322 28.36 -0.67 -2.60
CA PHE A 322 27.65 -1.16 -1.43
C PHE A 322 26.26 -1.64 -1.81
N GLY A 323 25.77 -2.67 -1.12
CA GLY A 323 24.45 -3.24 -1.36
C GLY A 323 23.32 -2.39 -0.78
N TYR A 324 22.15 -2.45 -1.44
CA TYR A 324 20.90 -1.92 -0.91
C TYR A 324 19.72 -2.87 -1.17
N GLN A 325 18.72 -2.77 -0.31
CA GLN A 325 17.48 -3.55 -0.37
C GLN A 325 16.27 -2.62 -0.25
N LEU A 326 15.15 -3.03 -0.84
CA LEU A 326 13.86 -2.35 -0.76
C LEU A 326 12.79 -3.34 -0.32
N ASP A 327 12.01 -2.99 0.71
CA ASP A 327 10.91 -3.80 1.24
C ASP A 327 11.28 -5.28 1.52
N GLY A 328 12.54 -5.54 1.88
CA GLY A 328 13.04 -6.87 2.18
C GLY A 328 13.52 -7.69 0.98
N ASP A 329 13.63 -7.08 -0.20
CA ASP A 329 14.25 -7.67 -1.40
C ASP A 329 15.59 -6.99 -1.70
N PHE A 330 16.66 -7.77 -1.87
CA PHE A 330 17.96 -7.24 -2.29
C PHE A 330 17.88 -6.78 -3.74
N ILE A 331 18.32 -5.55 -4.02
CA ILE A 331 18.19 -4.98 -5.37
C ILE A 331 19.48 -5.10 -6.16
N ASP A 332 20.52 -4.40 -5.71
CA ASP A 332 21.82 -4.35 -6.39
C ASP A 332 22.91 -3.78 -5.48
N GLU A 333 24.13 -3.72 -5.97
CA GLU A 333 25.23 -2.93 -5.42
C GLU A 333 25.46 -1.66 -6.24
N THR A 334 25.76 -0.56 -5.58
CA THR A 334 26.01 0.73 -6.25
C THR A 334 27.04 1.56 -5.51
N ASN A 335 27.70 2.47 -6.22
CA ASN A 335 28.55 3.51 -5.64
C ASN A 335 27.75 4.73 -5.19
N THR A 336 26.55 4.91 -5.72
CA THR A 336 25.67 6.04 -5.41
C THR A 336 24.21 5.61 -5.40
N LEU A 337 23.52 5.94 -4.32
CA LEU A 337 22.10 5.66 -4.14
C LEU A 337 21.39 6.93 -3.74
N THR A 338 20.39 7.35 -4.50
CA THR A 338 19.52 8.46 -4.11
C THR A 338 18.17 7.92 -3.73
N ILE A 339 17.72 8.24 -2.52
CA ILE A 339 16.39 7.90 -2.02
C ILE A 339 15.60 9.19 -1.82
N ARG A 340 14.37 9.21 -2.34
CA ARG A 340 13.44 10.35 -2.27
C ARG A 340 12.13 9.96 -1.63
N HIS A 341 11.56 10.90 -0.91
CA HIS A 341 10.16 10.88 -0.51
C HIS A 341 9.28 11.26 -1.70
N ARG A 342 8.21 10.52 -1.91
CA ARG A 342 7.19 10.80 -2.92
C ARG A 342 5.86 10.96 -2.21
N ASP A 343 5.52 12.22 -1.99
CA ASP A 343 4.32 12.63 -1.30
C ASP A 343 3.07 12.24 -2.10
N GLU A 344 2.03 11.80 -1.38
CA GLU A 344 0.73 11.36 -1.91
C GLU A 344 0.81 10.46 -3.18
N ALA A 345 1.87 9.64 -3.27
CA ALA A 345 2.19 8.86 -4.46
C ALA A 345 1.19 7.71 -4.75
N LEU A 346 0.34 7.33 -3.80
CA LEU A 346 -0.59 6.21 -3.97
C LEU A 346 -1.90 6.47 -3.22
N GLN A 347 -3.02 6.05 -3.81
CA GLN A 347 -4.31 5.99 -3.12
C GLN A 347 -4.43 4.64 -2.40
N LEU A 348 -4.65 4.61 -1.09
CA LEU A 348 -4.75 3.39 -0.30
C LEU A 348 -6.17 3.21 0.26
N ILE A 349 -6.75 2.03 0.06
CA ILE A 349 -7.97 1.63 0.76
C ILE A 349 -7.63 1.32 2.21
N THR A 350 -8.28 2.02 3.11
CA THR A 350 -8.09 1.88 4.55
C THR A 350 -9.28 1.19 5.18
N SER A 351 -9.04 0.38 6.22
CA SER A 351 -10.14 -0.04 7.10
C SER A 351 -10.40 1.07 8.11
N GLY A 352 -11.64 1.31 8.57
CA GLY A 352 -11.98 2.39 9.52
C GLY A 352 -11.19 2.43 10.84
N THR A 353 -10.36 1.41 11.10
CA THR A 353 -9.33 1.38 12.16
C THR A 353 -8.12 2.28 11.87
N PHE A 354 -7.94 2.74 10.63
CA PHE A 354 -6.78 3.50 10.14
C PHE A 354 -6.83 5.00 10.49
N VAL A 355 -7.82 5.47 11.27
CA VAL A 355 -7.67 6.77 11.92
C VAL A 355 -6.58 6.62 12.97
N GLN A 356 -5.34 6.90 12.58
CA GLN A 356 -4.21 7.09 13.48
C GLN A 356 -4.49 8.37 14.26
N MET A 357 -5.38 8.27 15.26
CA MET A 357 -5.73 9.39 16.12
C MET A 357 -4.44 9.94 16.76
N PRO A 358 -4.25 11.26 16.81
CA PRO A 358 -3.15 11.85 17.54
C PRO A 358 -3.17 11.32 18.98
N SER A 359 -1.99 10.94 19.47
CA SER A 359 -1.76 10.23 20.73
C SER A 359 -2.65 10.72 21.89
N MET A 360 -3.69 9.96 22.21
CA MET A 360 -4.49 10.12 23.43
C MET A 360 -4.03 9.10 24.50
N PRO A 361 -3.94 9.50 25.79
CA PRO A 361 -3.54 8.62 26.89
C PRO A 361 -4.48 7.41 27.06
N GLN A 362 -3.90 6.26 27.46
CA GLN A 362 -4.59 4.97 27.60
C GLN A 362 -5.85 5.00 28.50
N SER A 363 -5.96 5.95 29.43
CA SER A 363 -7.11 6.08 30.35
C SER A 363 -8.42 6.42 29.64
N MET A 364 -8.38 6.96 28.41
CA MET A 364 -9.58 7.38 27.68
C MET A 364 -10.11 6.32 26.69
N ARG A 365 -9.35 5.24 26.44
CA ARG A 365 -9.72 4.17 25.49
C ARG A 365 -10.89 3.29 25.97
N VAL A 366 -11.11 3.20 27.27
CA VAL A 366 -12.14 2.31 27.85
C VAL A 366 -13.55 2.94 27.78
N ALA A 367 -13.65 4.26 27.67
CA ALA A 367 -14.94 4.95 27.73
C ALA A 367 -15.77 4.91 26.43
N MET A 368 -15.15 4.71 25.25
CA MET A 368 -15.89 4.65 23.98
C MET A 368 -16.30 3.24 23.54
N LEU A 369 -15.63 2.18 24.03
CA LEU A 369 -16.01 0.79 23.74
C LEU A 369 -17.18 0.29 24.60
N ALA A 370 -17.58 1.04 25.64
CA ALA A 370 -18.70 0.70 26.52
C ALA A 370 -20.05 1.30 26.08
N GLY A 371 -20.10 2.06 24.97
CA GLY A 371 -21.29 2.80 24.53
C GLY A 371 -22.27 2.05 23.62
N SER A 372 -21.94 0.84 23.17
CA SER A 372 -22.76 0.11 22.19
C SER A 372 -22.90 -1.36 22.57
N SER A 373 -23.65 -1.61 23.65
CA SER A 373 -24.24 -2.91 23.97
C SER A 373 -25.41 -2.71 24.94
N GLN A 374 -26.56 -2.26 24.43
CA GLN A 374 -27.85 -2.63 25.00
C GLN A 374 -28.59 -3.49 23.98
N VAL A 375 -28.36 -4.80 24.07
CA VAL A 375 -29.29 -5.80 23.52
C VAL A 375 -30.35 -5.99 24.61
N GLN A 376 -31.54 -5.41 24.42
CA GLN A 376 -32.71 -5.72 25.24
C GLN A 376 -33.12 -7.16 24.96
N VAL A 377 -32.89 -8.05 25.93
CA VAL A 377 -33.50 -9.38 25.96
C VAL A 377 -34.94 -9.20 26.46
N LEU A 378 -35.89 -9.19 25.52
CA LEU A 378 -37.32 -9.31 25.80
C LEU A 378 -37.61 -10.75 26.27
N THR A 379 -37.73 -10.96 27.57
CA THR A 379 -38.31 -12.19 28.13
C THR A 379 -39.84 -12.10 28.09
N ALA A 380 -40.45 -13.00 27.33
CA ALA A 380 -41.89 -13.19 27.30
C ALA A 380 -42.38 -13.73 28.65
N ARG A 381 -43.36 -13.06 29.26
CA ARG A 381 -44.11 -13.60 30.41
C ARG A 381 -45.11 -14.65 29.90
N PRO A 382 -45.24 -15.82 30.55
CA PRO A 382 -46.35 -16.71 30.28
C PRO A 382 -47.64 -16.12 30.87
N CYS A 383 -48.71 -16.19 30.08
CA CYS A 383 -50.07 -15.89 30.49
C CYS A 383 -50.64 -17.05 31.32
N ARG A 384 -51.12 -16.68 32.51
CA ARG A 384 -51.96 -17.40 33.49
C ARG A 384 -51.34 -18.55 34.27
#